data_AF-A0A942QN21-F1
#
_entry.id   AF-A0A942QN21-F1
#
_cell.length_a   1.000
_cell.length_b   1.000
_cell.length_c   1.000
_cell.angle_alpha   90.00
_cell.angle_beta   90.00
_cell.angle_gamma   90.00
#
_symmetry.space_group_name_H-M   'P 1'
#
loop_
_entity.id
_entity.type
_entity.pdbx_description
1 polymer ?
#
loop_
_entity_poly.entity_id
_entity_poly.type
_entity_poly.pdbx_seq_one_letter_code
_entity_poly.pdbx_strand_id
1 'polypeptide(L)'
;MKTTVRGVILQPTDDEKTFLDDLMNRYCAAVRWSFKRLLDNWEIQTIRLAVQEKFSLNSRQANDAVYDAKATITSQKELVKLNHANTAKKVEYTKRRIAKANANEKKAKLKRRLDKEERKLALYQKHIDTGTFPPVVFGGKKYFQERCKGNITREKWQESRNNRYLSRGDKTKGGNLNTRLYTKDGNIFMDIAAEQIKTGEAIRYNRHTLPVYLAHKPSKKTGKINGHNYRQMVLDHLKTGNAYQVEVIRKDGRYYIHVTIEEEIPVPDQTHGTIGVDTNPDGLGITHADYLGQYRSSHWLGQGEWTYAKSNRRDNLIGETAKKIVALAKEKDCALVIEDLKFKNDKSVIAKFNRMSHSFVWSKFLQATERRAAREGVPLVKVPPPFTSVIGILKYQHQYGISNHEAAAYVIARRGLGFKNEKIPRQLEQKYIKKKESFTLLPNWKKWSAVKKAA
;
A
#
# COMPACT_ATOMS: atom_id res chain seq x y z
N MET A 1 8.34 -11.03 3.29
CA MET A 1 7.65 -9.92 2.59
C MET A 1 7.03 -10.45 1.30
N LYS A 2 5.85 -9.99 0.84
CA LYS A 2 5.30 -10.43 -0.46
C LYS A 2 5.80 -9.56 -1.62
N THR A 3 6.19 -10.19 -2.72
CA THR A 3 6.63 -9.54 -3.97
C THR A 3 5.87 -10.11 -5.15
N THR A 4 5.24 -9.23 -5.94
CA THR A 4 4.48 -9.59 -7.13
C THR A 4 5.24 -9.20 -8.39
N VAL A 5 5.51 -10.19 -9.24
CA VAL A 5 6.20 -10.04 -10.52
C VAL A 5 5.18 -10.13 -11.63
N ARG A 6 5.22 -9.16 -12.56
CA ARG A 6 4.29 -9.09 -13.68
C ARG A 6 4.88 -9.76 -14.91
N GLY A 7 4.02 -10.42 -15.66
CA GLY A 7 4.32 -11.03 -16.93
C GLY A 7 3.13 -10.98 -17.88
N VAL A 8 3.29 -11.63 -19.03
CA VAL A 8 2.27 -11.76 -20.07
C VAL A 8 2.33 -13.16 -20.63
N ILE A 9 1.17 -13.71 -20.98
CA ILE A 9 1.07 -14.96 -21.77
C ILE A 9 1.37 -14.60 -23.23
N LEU A 10 2.34 -15.30 -23.83
CA LEU A 10 2.81 -15.04 -25.18
C LEU A 10 1.90 -15.75 -26.19
N GLN A 11 1.30 -14.98 -27.10
CA GLN A 11 0.62 -15.50 -28.29
C GLN A 11 -0.21 -16.78 -28.05
N PRO A 12 -1.17 -16.78 -27.11
CA PRO A 12 -2.01 -17.96 -26.90
C PRO A 12 -2.77 -18.29 -28.20
N THR A 13 -2.84 -19.57 -28.52
CA THR A 13 -3.69 -20.12 -29.59
C THR A 13 -5.17 -19.81 -29.30
N ASP A 14 -6.03 -19.92 -30.30
CA ASP A 14 -7.46 -19.62 -30.11
C ASP A 14 -8.14 -20.62 -29.15
N ASP A 15 -7.69 -21.87 -29.13
CA ASP A 15 -8.12 -22.87 -28.15
C ASP A 15 -7.71 -22.48 -26.73
N GLU A 16 -6.46 -22.04 -26.54
CA GLU A 16 -5.96 -21.57 -25.25
C GLU A 16 -6.68 -20.31 -24.75
N LYS A 17 -7.00 -19.36 -25.66
CA LYS A 17 -7.81 -18.19 -25.32
C LYS A 17 -9.21 -18.60 -24.88
N THR A 18 -9.83 -19.52 -25.62
CA THR A 18 -11.17 -20.04 -25.32
C THR A 18 -11.17 -20.71 -23.94
N PHE A 19 -10.18 -21.56 -23.67
CA PHE A 19 -9.99 -22.18 -22.36
C PHE A 19 -9.83 -21.14 -21.23
N LEU A 20 -8.94 -20.14 -21.42
CA LEU A 20 -8.70 -19.11 -20.42
C LEU A 20 -9.96 -18.27 -20.16
N ASP A 21 -10.68 -17.91 -21.21
CA ASP A 21 -11.89 -17.10 -21.12
C ASP A 21 -13.02 -17.86 -20.42
N ASP A 22 -13.25 -19.13 -20.78
CA ASP A 22 -14.20 -20.00 -20.10
C ASP A 22 -13.85 -20.18 -18.62
N LEU A 23 -12.59 -20.51 -18.32
CA LEU A 23 -12.11 -20.65 -16.94
C LEU A 23 -12.33 -19.36 -16.13
N MET A 24 -11.97 -18.20 -16.68
CA MET A 24 -12.18 -16.91 -16.02
C MET A 24 -13.68 -16.60 -15.82
N ASN A 25 -14.51 -16.92 -16.80
CA ASN A 25 -15.97 -16.74 -16.71
C ASN A 25 -16.55 -17.56 -15.57
N ARG A 26 -16.25 -18.87 -15.51
CA ARG A 26 -16.71 -19.78 -14.46
C ARG A 26 -16.14 -19.41 -13.10
N TYR A 27 -14.85 -19.11 -13.02
CA TYR A 27 -14.18 -18.69 -11.79
C TYR A 27 -14.78 -17.39 -11.23
N CYS A 28 -14.91 -16.35 -12.04
CA CYS A 28 -15.49 -15.07 -11.60
C CYS A 28 -16.98 -15.22 -11.24
N ALA A 29 -17.72 -16.09 -11.92
CA ALA A 29 -19.09 -16.42 -11.56
C ALA A 29 -19.17 -17.11 -10.19
N ALA A 30 -18.29 -18.09 -9.95
CA ALA A 30 -18.15 -18.77 -8.67
C ALA A 30 -17.84 -17.78 -7.53
N VAL A 31 -16.87 -16.88 -7.70
CA VAL A 31 -16.53 -15.85 -6.70
C VAL A 31 -17.77 -15.03 -6.31
N ARG A 32 -18.55 -14.58 -7.28
CA ARG A 32 -19.76 -13.77 -7.00
C ARG A 32 -20.85 -14.58 -6.32
N TRP A 33 -21.04 -15.82 -6.75
CA TRP A 33 -22.02 -16.71 -6.15
C TRP A 33 -21.64 -17.03 -4.69
N SER A 34 -20.39 -17.41 -4.45
CA SER A 34 -19.82 -17.63 -3.12
C SER A 34 -19.92 -16.37 -2.25
N PHE A 35 -19.67 -15.19 -2.81
CA PHE A 35 -19.83 -13.92 -2.09
C PHE A 35 -21.24 -13.75 -1.53
N LYS A 36 -22.26 -14.05 -2.35
CA LYS A 36 -23.66 -14.00 -1.89
C LYS A 36 -23.94 -15.07 -0.82
N ARG A 37 -23.52 -16.32 -1.03
CA ARG A 37 -23.72 -17.40 -0.05
C ARG A 37 -23.04 -17.14 1.30
N LEU A 38 -21.84 -16.55 1.29
CA LEU A 38 -21.13 -16.14 2.50
C LEU A 38 -21.90 -15.05 3.26
N LEU A 39 -22.61 -14.15 2.57
CA LEU A 39 -23.49 -13.16 3.21
C LEU A 39 -24.78 -13.77 3.75
N ASP A 40 -25.22 -14.86 3.15
CA ASP A 40 -26.35 -15.67 3.64
C ASP A 40 -25.91 -16.65 4.75
N ASN A 41 -24.68 -16.49 5.29
CA ASN A 41 -24.09 -17.28 6.37
C ASN A 41 -23.93 -18.79 6.09
N TRP A 42 -23.81 -19.18 4.82
CA TRP A 42 -23.52 -20.58 4.47
C TRP A 42 -22.12 -20.98 4.93
N GLU A 43 -21.96 -22.24 5.36
CA GLU A 43 -20.66 -22.78 5.72
C GLU A 43 -19.70 -22.86 4.53
N ILE A 44 -18.43 -22.53 4.77
CA ILE A 44 -17.38 -22.48 3.74
C ILE A 44 -17.28 -23.82 3.00
N GLN A 45 -17.34 -24.95 3.71
CA GLN A 45 -17.19 -26.26 3.10
C GLN A 45 -18.35 -26.59 2.16
N THR A 46 -19.59 -26.30 2.58
CA THR A 46 -20.79 -26.45 1.75
C THR A 46 -20.71 -25.60 0.47
N ILE A 47 -20.27 -24.34 0.59
CA ILE A 47 -20.07 -23.47 -0.58
C ILE A 47 -19.01 -24.06 -1.51
N ARG A 48 -17.89 -24.58 -0.98
CA ARG A 48 -16.81 -25.15 -1.79
C ARG A 48 -17.27 -26.38 -2.57
N LEU A 49 -18.07 -27.26 -1.96
CA LEU A 49 -18.63 -28.42 -2.66
C LEU A 49 -19.61 -27.99 -3.75
N ALA A 50 -20.55 -27.09 -3.42
CA ALA A 50 -21.51 -26.56 -4.39
C ALA A 50 -20.84 -25.81 -5.55
N VAL A 51 -19.74 -25.10 -5.32
CA VAL A 51 -19.00 -24.41 -6.39
C VAL A 51 -18.37 -25.39 -7.37
N GLN A 52 -17.85 -26.52 -6.89
CA GLN A 52 -17.22 -27.53 -7.76
C GLN A 52 -18.23 -28.07 -8.77
N GLU A 53 -19.39 -28.47 -8.27
CA GLU A 53 -20.47 -29.00 -9.10
C GLU A 53 -21.06 -27.93 -10.02
N LYS A 54 -21.46 -26.78 -9.46
CA LYS A 54 -22.21 -25.75 -10.19
C LYS A 54 -21.42 -25.04 -11.28
N PHE A 55 -20.10 -24.90 -11.11
CA PHE A 55 -19.23 -24.16 -12.04
C PHE A 55 -18.17 -25.04 -12.70
N SER A 56 -18.26 -26.37 -12.51
CA SER A 56 -17.30 -27.34 -13.06
C SER A 56 -15.84 -26.97 -12.75
N LEU A 57 -15.61 -26.48 -11.54
CA LEU A 57 -14.29 -26.09 -11.06
C LEU A 57 -13.70 -27.22 -10.23
N ASN A 58 -12.40 -27.45 -10.34
CA ASN A 58 -11.75 -28.41 -9.46
C ASN A 58 -11.75 -27.93 -7.99
N SER A 59 -11.50 -28.84 -7.06
CA SER A 59 -11.57 -28.56 -5.61
C SER A 59 -10.70 -27.38 -5.16
N ARG A 60 -9.54 -27.18 -5.79
CA ARG A 60 -8.62 -26.07 -5.50
C ARG A 60 -9.11 -24.76 -6.13
N GLN A 61 -9.59 -24.78 -7.36
CA GLN A 61 -10.20 -23.62 -8.03
C GLN A 61 -11.43 -23.13 -7.26
N ALA A 62 -12.28 -24.06 -6.81
CA ALA A 62 -13.44 -23.75 -5.98
C ALA A 62 -13.04 -23.14 -4.63
N ASN A 63 -12.01 -23.71 -3.97
CA ASN A 63 -11.45 -23.13 -2.74
C ASN A 63 -10.95 -21.70 -2.96
N ASP A 64 -10.23 -21.46 -4.05
CA ASP A 64 -9.69 -20.13 -4.37
C ASP A 64 -10.81 -19.13 -4.70
N ALA A 65 -11.89 -19.55 -5.37
CA ALA A 65 -13.04 -18.70 -5.63
C ALA A 65 -13.75 -18.27 -4.33
N VAL A 66 -13.94 -19.22 -3.39
CA VAL A 66 -14.53 -18.93 -2.06
C VAL A 66 -13.60 -18.05 -1.23
N TYR A 67 -12.29 -18.29 -1.30
CA TYR A 67 -11.29 -17.44 -0.65
C TYR A 67 -11.35 -15.99 -1.17
N ASP A 68 -11.42 -15.80 -2.48
CA ASP A 68 -11.52 -14.48 -3.11
C ASP A 68 -12.80 -13.74 -2.72
N ALA A 69 -13.92 -14.46 -2.64
CA ALA A 69 -15.18 -13.93 -2.14
C ALA A 69 -15.05 -13.45 -0.68
N LYS A 70 -14.46 -14.28 0.19
CA LYS A 70 -14.21 -13.95 1.60
C LYS A 70 -13.26 -12.77 1.75
N ALA A 71 -12.16 -12.73 0.99
CA ALA A 71 -11.21 -11.63 0.98
C ALA A 71 -11.89 -10.31 0.56
N THR A 72 -12.80 -10.36 -0.41
CA THR A 72 -13.61 -9.20 -0.82
C THR A 72 -14.48 -8.70 0.33
N ILE A 73 -15.19 -9.59 1.05
CA ILE A 73 -16.01 -9.23 2.22
C ILE A 73 -15.16 -8.56 3.31
N THR A 74 -14.03 -9.17 3.68
CA THR A 74 -13.11 -8.62 4.69
C THR A 74 -12.62 -7.24 4.27
N SER A 75 -12.24 -7.08 3.00
CA SER A 75 -11.80 -5.78 2.46
C SER A 75 -12.90 -4.72 2.56
N GLN A 76 -14.17 -5.05 2.28
CA GLN A 76 -15.27 -4.10 2.39
C GLN A 76 -15.52 -3.66 3.84
N LYS A 77 -15.45 -4.58 4.80
CA LYS A 77 -15.60 -4.26 6.23
C LYS A 77 -14.51 -3.29 6.70
N GLU A 78 -13.25 -3.53 6.31
CA GLU A 78 -12.15 -2.62 6.62
C GLU A 78 -12.31 -1.26 5.91
N LEU A 79 -12.81 -1.25 4.68
CA LEU A 79 -13.06 -0.03 3.92
C LEU A 79 -14.15 0.84 4.57
N VAL A 80 -15.19 0.23 5.18
CA VAL A 80 -16.21 0.96 5.95
C VAL A 80 -15.57 1.68 7.14
N LYS A 81 -14.75 0.98 7.94
CA LYS A 81 -14.03 1.59 9.09
C LYS A 81 -13.16 2.76 8.64
N LEU A 82 -12.42 2.57 7.56
CA LEU A 82 -11.56 3.60 6.99
C LEU A 82 -12.38 4.81 6.51
N ASN A 83 -13.47 4.58 5.77
CA ASN A 83 -14.32 5.64 5.25
C ASN A 83 -15.06 6.39 6.35
N HIS A 84 -15.52 5.69 7.40
CA HIS A 84 -16.10 6.30 8.59
C HIS A 84 -15.10 7.26 9.24
N ALA A 85 -13.89 6.79 9.57
CA ALA A 85 -12.86 7.61 10.20
C ALA A 85 -12.48 8.83 9.34
N ASN A 86 -12.36 8.67 8.02
CA ASN A 86 -12.09 9.78 7.11
C ASN A 86 -13.25 10.78 7.03
N THR A 87 -14.49 10.32 7.11
CA THR A 87 -15.68 11.18 7.03
C THR A 87 -15.87 11.95 8.34
N ALA A 88 -15.62 11.32 9.50
CA ALA A 88 -15.70 11.97 10.81
C ALA A 88 -14.76 13.19 10.88
N LYS A 89 -13.52 13.03 10.43
CA LYS A 89 -12.57 14.15 10.34
C LYS A 89 -13.02 15.27 9.40
N LYS A 90 -13.69 14.95 8.29
CA LYS A 90 -14.23 15.96 7.37
C LYS A 90 -15.35 16.77 8.02
N VAL A 91 -16.26 16.11 8.74
CA VAL A 91 -17.32 16.75 9.51
C VAL A 91 -16.72 17.73 10.52
N GLU A 92 -15.75 17.27 11.33
CA GLU A 92 -15.08 18.13 12.31
C GLU A 92 -14.40 19.34 11.66
N TYR A 93 -13.72 19.12 10.53
CA TYR A 93 -13.08 20.18 9.77
C TYR A 93 -14.08 21.21 9.23
N THR A 94 -15.18 20.75 8.63
CA THR A 94 -16.22 21.63 8.08
C THR A 94 -16.88 22.43 9.22
N LYS A 95 -17.12 21.83 10.39
CA LYS A 95 -17.59 22.55 11.61
C LYS A 95 -16.64 23.68 12.00
N ARG A 96 -15.32 23.41 12.09
CA ARG A 96 -14.31 24.44 12.38
C ARG A 96 -14.31 25.58 11.34
N ARG A 97 -14.55 25.27 10.06
CA ARG A 97 -14.61 26.25 8.99
C ARG A 97 -15.84 27.14 9.04
N ILE A 98 -16.99 26.60 9.46
CA ILE A 98 -18.21 27.35 9.67
C ILE A 98 -18.00 28.36 10.81
N ALA A 99 -17.39 27.92 11.91
CA ALA A 99 -17.08 28.79 13.06
C ALA A 99 -16.17 29.98 12.70
N LYS A 100 -15.26 29.80 11.73
CA LYS A 100 -14.33 30.84 11.26
C LYS A 100 -14.85 31.66 10.06
N ALA A 101 -16.04 31.38 9.55
CA ALA A 101 -16.56 32.07 8.36
C ALA A 101 -17.26 33.36 8.76
N ASN A 102 -16.93 34.48 8.10
CA ASN A 102 -17.55 35.78 8.40
C ASN A 102 -18.73 36.09 7.46
N ALA A 103 -18.68 35.62 6.20
CA ALA A 103 -19.74 35.86 5.22
C ALA A 103 -20.89 34.84 5.30
N ASN A 104 -22.14 35.32 5.25
CA ASN A 104 -23.35 34.49 5.34
C ASN A 104 -23.49 33.49 4.18
N GLU A 105 -23.20 33.90 2.94
CA GLU A 105 -23.25 33.02 1.77
C GLU A 105 -22.26 31.84 1.89
N LYS A 106 -21.07 32.11 2.43
CA LYS A 106 -20.04 31.10 2.69
C LYS A 106 -20.49 30.13 3.78
N LYS A 107 -21.12 30.62 4.85
CA LYS A 107 -21.72 29.77 5.90
C LYS A 107 -22.80 28.87 5.30
N ALA A 108 -23.68 29.38 4.45
CA ALA A 108 -24.73 28.60 3.81
C ALA A 108 -24.17 27.45 2.95
N LYS A 109 -23.16 27.73 2.11
CA LYS A 109 -22.47 26.70 1.31
C LYS A 109 -21.81 25.63 2.19
N LEU A 110 -21.16 26.03 3.29
CA LEU A 110 -20.53 25.11 4.23
C LEU A 110 -21.54 24.28 5.02
N LYS A 111 -22.70 24.83 5.41
CA LYS A 111 -23.79 24.09 6.06
C LYS A 111 -24.34 22.99 5.14
N ARG A 112 -24.61 23.30 3.86
CA ARG A 112 -25.04 22.29 2.86
C ARG A 112 -24.00 21.18 2.68
N ARG A 113 -22.72 21.52 2.76
CA ARG A 113 -21.63 20.54 2.71
C ARG A 113 -21.60 19.68 3.97
N LEU A 114 -21.73 20.29 5.14
CA LEU A 114 -21.73 19.61 6.44
C LEU A 114 -22.85 18.56 6.49
N ASP A 115 -24.06 18.94 6.12
CA ASP A 115 -25.22 18.03 6.06
C ASP A 115 -24.93 16.80 5.17
N LYS A 116 -24.34 16.98 3.98
CA LYS A 116 -23.91 15.86 3.13
C LYS A 116 -22.84 14.96 3.78
N GLU A 117 -21.92 15.55 4.53
CA GLU A 117 -20.85 14.83 5.23
C GLU A 117 -21.41 14.06 6.45
N GLU A 118 -22.34 14.64 7.20
CA GLU A 118 -23.01 14.02 8.34
C GLU A 118 -23.92 12.87 7.91
N ARG A 119 -24.69 13.01 6.82
CA ARG A 119 -25.48 11.89 6.25
C ARG A 119 -24.60 10.70 5.86
N LYS A 120 -23.42 10.98 5.26
CA LYS A 120 -22.46 9.92 4.91
C LYS A 120 -21.84 9.28 6.14
N LEU A 121 -21.55 10.08 7.17
CA LEU A 121 -21.03 9.57 8.43
C LEU A 121 -22.03 8.62 9.08
N ALA A 122 -23.30 9.02 9.18
CA ALA A 122 -24.39 8.21 9.69
C ALA A 122 -24.58 6.91 8.89
N LEU A 123 -24.48 6.97 7.55
CA LEU A 123 -24.51 5.79 6.70
C LEU A 123 -23.40 4.78 7.05
N TYR A 124 -22.16 5.25 7.21
CA TYR A 124 -21.05 4.37 7.57
C TYR A 124 -21.16 3.86 9.01
N GLN A 125 -21.64 4.69 9.93
CA GLN A 125 -21.89 4.28 11.32
C GLN A 125 -22.92 3.14 11.36
N LYS A 126 -24.06 3.29 10.66
CA LYS A 126 -25.06 2.22 10.52
C LYS A 126 -24.47 0.91 10.03
N HIS A 127 -23.55 0.96 9.05
CA HIS A 127 -22.88 -0.24 8.55
C HIS A 127 -21.93 -0.86 9.58
N ILE A 128 -21.25 -0.05 10.39
CA ILE A 128 -20.42 -0.55 11.50
C ILE A 128 -21.29 -1.24 12.55
N ASP A 129 -22.37 -0.57 12.99
CA ASP A 129 -23.26 -1.06 14.05
C ASP A 129 -23.95 -2.37 13.66
N THR A 130 -24.33 -2.50 12.38
CA THR A 130 -24.98 -3.72 11.85
C THR A 130 -23.99 -4.77 11.33
N GLY A 131 -22.68 -4.49 11.35
CA GLY A 131 -21.67 -5.39 10.79
C GLY A 131 -21.75 -5.60 9.26
N THR A 132 -22.42 -4.69 8.55
CA THR A 132 -22.66 -4.74 7.09
C THR A 132 -21.75 -3.78 6.32
N PHE A 133 -21.93 -3.68 5.01
CA PHE A 133 -21.22 -2.73 4.15
C PHE A 133 -22.07 -2.35 2.93
N PRO A 134 -21.76 -1.23 2.24
CA PRO A 134 -22.48 -0.83 1.04
C PRO A 134 -22.45 -1.87 -0.08
N PRO A 135 -23.48 -1.96 -0.95
CA PRO A 135 -23.51 -2.93 -2.03
C PRO A 135 -22.25 -2.91 -2.92
N VAL A 136 -21.74 -4.11 -3.22
CA VAL A 136 -20.55 -4.30 -4.05
C VAL A 136 -20.94 -4.52 -5.51
N VAL A 137 -20.30 -3.77 -6.41
CA VAL A 137 -20.50 -3.88 -7.85
C VAL A 137 -19.28 -4.54 -8.49
N PHE A 138 -19.41 -5.82 -8.86
CA PHE A 138 -18.39 -6.54 -9.64
C PHE A 138 -18.27 -5.97 -11.06
N GLY A 139 -17.06 -5.90 -11.60
CA GLY A 139 -16.77 -5.15 -12.85
C GLY A 139 -16.57 -3.65 -12.64
N GLY A 140 -16.70 -3.17 -11.40
CA GLY A 140 -16.41 -1.79 -11.02
C GLY A 140 -17.61 -0.86 -11.22
N LYS A 141 -17.81 0.02 -10.23
CA LYS A 141 -18.92 0.99 -10.18
C LYS A 141 -18.96 1.92 -11.40
N LYS A 142 -17.79 2.32 -11.92
CA LYS A 142 -17.69 3.20 -13.10
C LYS A 142 -18.34 2.56 -14.32
N TYR A 143 -17.92 1.35 -14.70
CA TYR A 143 -18.48 0.67 -15.87
C TYR A 143 -19.96 0.33 -15.68
N PHE A 144 -20.38 -0.03 -14.48
CA PHE A 144 -21.81 -0.23 -14.20
C PHE A 144 -22.63 1.05 -14.44
N GLN A 145 -22.16 2.21 -13.97
CA GLN A 145 -22.83 3.49 -14.21
C GLN A 145 -22.87 3.85 -15.70
N GLU A 146 -21.77 3.67 -16.42
CA GLU A 146 -21.74 3.92 -17.87
C GLU A 146 -22.66 2.95 -18.62
N ARG A 147 -22.79 1.71 -18.16
CA ARG A 147 -23.74 0.75 -18.70
C ARG A 147 -25.19 1.18 -18.47
N CYS A 148 -25.52 1.67 -17.27
CA CYS A 148 -26.86 2.17 -16.96
C CYS A 148 -27.24 3.39 -17.82
N LYS A 149 -26.26 4.19 -18.25
CA LYS A 149 -26.46 5.33 -19.16
C LYS A 149 -26.55 4.94 -20.64
N GLY A 150 -26.25 3.69 -20.99
CA GLY A 150 -26.17 3.24 -22.39
C GLY A 150 -24.85 3.56 -23.10
N ASN A 151 -23.84 4.08 -22.40
CA ASN A 151 -22.56 4.49 -23.00
C ASN A 151 -21.63 3.32 -23.35
N ILE A 152 -21.88 2.13 -22.80
CA ILE A 152 -21.13 0.91 -23.10
C ILE A 152 -22.08 -0.27 -23.25
N THR A 153 -21.65 -1.26 -24.02
CA THR A 153 -22.39 -2.52 -24.20
C THR A 153 -22.37 -3.40 -22.94
N ARG A 154 -23.24 -4.40 -22.91
CA ARG A 154 -23.27 -5.40 -21.82
C ARG A 154 -21.96 -6.20 -21.81
N GLU A 155 -21.46 -6.55 -22.97
CA GLU A 155 -20.25 -7.33 -23.22
C GLU A 155 -19.05 -6.57 -22.67
N LYS A 156 -18.99 -5.25 -22.87
CA LYS A 156 -17.90 -4.42 -22.33
C LYS A 156 -17.89 -4.40 -20.80
N TRP A 157 -19.06 -4.38 -20.15
CA TRP A 157 -19.12 -4.50 -18.69
C TRP A 157 -18.78 -5.91 -18.21
N GLN A 158 -19.25 -6.94 -18.92
CA GLN A 158 -18.92 -8.34 -18.62
C GLN A 158 -17.42 -8.63 -18.75
N GLU A 159 -16.74 -8.03 -19.72
CA GLU A 159 -15.29 -8.11 -19.88
C GLU A 159 -14.60 -7.69 -18.59
N SER A 160 -14.96 -6.53 -18.02
CA SER A 160 -14.38 -6.05 -16.75
C SER A 160 -14.73 -6.91 -15.53
N ARG A 161 -15.80 -7.69 -15.61
CA ARG A 161 -16.37 -8.47 -14.51
C ARG A 161 -15.87 -9.92 -14.49
N ASN A 162 -15.40 -10.43 -15.62
CA ASN A 162 -15.00 -11.83 -15.84
C ASN A 162 -13.59 -11.94 -16.43
N ASN A 163 -12.68 -11.06 -16.07
CA ASN A 163 -11.34 -11.02 -16.65
C ASN A 163 -10.24 -11.54 -15.73
N ARG A 164 -10.57 -12.35 -14.73
CA ARG A 164 -9.61 -12.71 -13.69
C ARG A 164 -9.73 -14.19 -13.32
N TYR A 165 -8.57 -14.81 -13.15
CA TYR A 165 -8.43 -16.11 -12.52
C TYR A 165 -7.34 -16.02 -11.47
N LEU A 166 -7.60 -16.54 -10.27
CA LEU A 166 -6.63 -16.61 -9.19
C LEU A 166 -6.38 -18.06 -8.80
N SER A 167 -5.12 -18.39 -8.62
CA SER A 167 -4.67 -19.69 -8.14
C SER A 167 -3.64 -19.50 -7.02
N ARG A 168 -3.91 -20.10 -5.85
CA ARG A 168 -2.98 -20.08 -4.72
C ARG A 168 -2.19 -21.38 -4.62
N GLY A 169 -0.91 -21.24 -4.27
CA GLY A 169 -0.05 -22.37 -3.93
C GLY A 169 -0.25 -22.88 -2.51
N ASP A 170 0.32 -24.05 -2.27
CA ASP A 170 0.31 -24.81 -1.04
C ASP A 170 1.71 -25.40 -0.84
N LYS A 171 2.40 -24.94 0.21
CA LYS A 171 3.79 -25.35 0.50
C LYS A 171 3.88 -26.85 0.74
N THR A 172 2.86 -27.45 1.35
CA THR A 172 2.81 -28.90 1.61
C THR A 172 2.72 -29.73 0.33
N LYS A 173 2.49 -29.08 -0.81
CA LYS A 173 2.31 -29.70 -2.13
C LYS A 173 3.30 -29.19 -3.18
N GLY A 174 4.42 -28.58 -2.75
CA GLY A 174 5.51 -28.18 -3.62
C GLY A 174 5.20 -27.00 -4.54
N GLY A 175 4.50 -25.98 -4.04
CA GLY A 175 4.24 -24.74 -4.78
C GLY A 175 2.79 -24.62 -5.22
N ASN A 176 2.53 -24.33 -6.51
CA ASN A 176 1.16 -24.17 -7.02
C ASN A 176 0.73 -25.32 -7.92
N LEU A 177 -0.09 -26.23 -7.38
CA LEU A 177 -0.56 -27.40 -8.12
C LEU A 177 -1.55 -27.11 -9.26
N ASN A 178 -2.29 -26.00 -9.18
CA ASN A 178 -3.27 -25.64 -10.20
C ASN A 178 -2.66 -24.82 -11.32
N THR A 179 -1.69 -23.96 -11.01
CA THR A 179 -1.02 -23.09 -11.96
C THR A 179 0.49 -23.20 -11.77
N ARG A 180 1.12 -24.14 -12.46
CA ARG A 180 2.54 -24.46 -12.31
C ARG A 180 3.37 -23.63 -13.26
N LEU A 181 4.34 -22.89 -12.73
CA LEU A 181 5.38 -22.24 -13.53
C LEU A 181 6.64 -23.11 -13.54
N TYR A 182 7.26 -23.26 -14.70
CA TYR A 182 8.53 -23.97 -14.87
C TYR A 182 9.29 -23.43 -16.08
N THR A 183 10.55 -23.83 -16.19
CA THR A 183 11.42 -23.48 -17.32
C THR A 183 11.70 -24.69 -18.18
N LYS A 184 11.65 -24.51 -19.50
CA LYS A 184 12.10 -25.50 -20.49
C LYS A 184 12.79 -24.75 -21.63
N ASP A 185 13.99 -25.18 -22.00
CA ASP A 185 14.78 -24.58 -23.09
C ASP A 185 14.96 -23.05 -22.96
N GLY A 186 15.19 -22.57 -21.72
CA GLY A 186 15.35 -21.14 -21.42
C GLY A 186 14.05 -20.30 -21.41
N ASN A 187 12.93 -20.89 -21.84
CA ASN A 187 11.60 -20.29 -21.85
C ASN A 187 10.81 -20.65 -20.58
N ILE A 188 9.87 -19.78 -20.20
CA ILE A 188 9.01 -20.01 -19.04
C ILE A 188 7.64 -20.46 -19.55
N PHE A 189 7.13 -21.53 -18.97
CA PHE A 189 5.81 -22.07 -19.26
C PHE A 189 4.94 -22.07 -18.02
N MET A 190 3.64 -21.99 -18.23
CA MET A 190 2.61 -22.01 -17.20
C MET A 190 1.58 -23.08 -17.52
N ASP A 191 1.52 -24.12 -16.70
CA ASP A 191 0.51 -25.16 -16.82
C ASP A 191 -0.68 -24.87 -15.91
N ILE A 192 -1.86 -24.69 -16.51
CA ILE A 192 -3.12 -24.55 -15.77
C ILE A 192 -3.87 -25.90 -15.79
N ALA A 193 -4.24 -26.40 -14.61
CA ALA A 193 -5.07 -27.58 -14.47
C ALA A 193 -6.48 -27.33 -15.02
N ALA A 194 -6.91 -28.20 -15.93
CA ALA A 194 -8.20 -28.18 -16.59
C ALA A 194 -9.09 -29.31 -16.05
N GLU A 195 -9.60 -30.16 -16.92
CA GLU A 195 -10.53 -31.24 -16.60
C GLU A 195 -9.84 -32.42 -15.90
N GLN A 196 -10.62 -33.12 -15.06
CA GLN A 196 -10.17 -34.36 -14.43
C GLN A 196 -10.17 -35.50 -15.44
N ILE A 197 -9.09 -36.27 -15.45
CA ILE A 197 -8.99 -37.53 -16.16
C ILE A 197 -8.88 -38.64 -15.12
N LYS A 198 -9.76 -39.64 -15.20
CA LYS A 198 -9.57 -40.89 -14.46
C LYS A 198 -8.43 -41.68 -15.11
N THR A 199 -7.32 -41.83 -14.41
CA THR A 199 -6.18 -42.66 -14.87
C THR A 199 -5.96 -43.77 -13.85
N GLY A 200 -6.65 -44.91 -14.04
CA GLY A 200 -6.73 -45.96 -13.01
C GLY A 200 -7.43 -45.46 -11.74
N GLU A 201 -6.87 -45.76 -10.56
CA GLU A 201 -7.37 -45.30 -9.26
C GLU A 201 -7.03 -43.83 -8.93
N ALA A 202 -6.16 -43.19 -9.73
CA ALA A 202 -5.71 -41.81 -9.51
C ALA A 202 -6.47 -40.81 -10.38
N ILE A 203 -6.93 -39.71 -9.76
CA ILE A 203 -7.47 -38.55 -10.48
C ILE A 203 -6.30 -37.67 -10.94
N ARG A 204 -6.06 -37.63 -12.26
CA ARG A 204 -5.14 -36.67 -12.89
C ARG A 204 -5.92 -35.51 -13.49
N TYR A 205 -5.21 -34.45 -13.86
CA TYR A 205 -5.81 -33.29 -14.54
C TYR A 205 -5.12 -33.09 -15.88
N ASN A 206 -5.91 -32.88 -16.93
CA ASN A 206 -5.42 -32.27 -18.16
C ASN A 206 -4.81 -30.91 -17.84
N ARG A 207 -3.79 -30.50 -18.59
CA ARG A 207 -3.12 -29.21 -18.39
C ARG A 207 -2.98 -28.49 -19.72
N HIS A 208 -3.33 -27.21 -19.73
CA HIS A 208 -2.96 -26.31 -20.82
C HIS A 208 -1.63 -25.66 -20.49
N THR A 209 -0.65 -25.81 -21.39
CA THR A 209 0.71 -25.30 -21.24
C THR A 209 0.86 -24.01 -22.02
N LEU A 210 0.99 -22.90 -21.31
CA LEU A 210 1.00 -21.56 -21.89
C LEU A 210 2.41 -20.97 -21.82
N PRO A 211 3.00 -20.50 -22.93
CA PRO A 211 4.28 -19.80 -22.87
C PRO A 211 4.10 -18.43 -22.21
N VAL A 212 5.01 -18.10 -21.31
CA VAL A 212 4.92 -16.91 -20.46
C VAL A 212 6.20 -16.11 -20.54
N TYR A 213 6.05 -14.79 -20.65
CA TYR A 213 7.14 -13.86 -20.44
C TYR A 213 6.97 -13.14 -19.11
N LEU A 214 7.89 -13.41 -18.17
CA LEU A 214 8.09 -12.57 -16.99
C LEU A 214 8.98 -11.38 -17.37
N ALA A 215 8.60 -10.18 -16.93
CA ALA A 215 9.27 -8.94 -17.30
C ALA A 215 10.79 -9.02 -17.04
N HIS A 216 11.57 -8.91 -18.12
CA HIS A 216 13.03 -8.99 -18.12
C HIS A 216 13.59 -8.02 -19.17
N LYS A 217 14.08 -6.87 -18.71
CA LYS A 217 14.58 -5.79 -19.58
C LYS A 217 16.02 -5.43 -19.18
N PRO A 218 17.03 -6.18 -19.67
CA PRO A 218 18.41 -5.76 -19.56
C PRO A 218 18.65 -4.47 -20.37
N SER A 219 19.60 -3.67 -19.91
CA SER A 219 20.09 -2.50 -20.63
C SER A 219 20.72 -2.92 -21.95
N LYS A 220 20.29 -2.32 -23.07
CA LYS A 220 20.89 -2.57 -24.38
C LYS A 220 22.38 -2.20 -24.44
N LYS A 221 22.82 -1.24 -23.62
CA LYS A 221 24.21 -0.76 -23.60
C LYS A 221 25.12 -1.61 -22.71
N THR A 222 24.63 -2.02 -21.55
CA THR A 222 25.47 -2.64 -20.50
C THR A 222 25.15 -4.09 -20.23
N GLY A 223 24.07 -4.65 -20.81
CA GLY A 223 23.55 -5.98 -20.50
C GLY A 223 22.97 -6.13 -19.08
N LYS A 224 23.26 -5.19 -18.17
CA LYS A 224 22.81 -5.22 -16.78
C LYS A 224 21.32 -4.90 -16.68
N ILE A 225 20.65 -5.56 -15.73
CA ILE A 225 19.25 -5.26 -15.39
C ILE A 225 19.24 -4.04 -14.47
N ASN A 226 18.41 -3.05 -14.80
CA ASN A 226 18.20 -1.91 -13.92
C ASN A 226 17.30 -2.34 -12.75
N GLY A 227 17.82 -2.26 -11.53
CA GLY A 227 17.12 -2.67 -10.32
C GLY A 227 17.20 -4.17 -10.07
N HIS A 228 16.16 -4.75 -9.47
CA HIS A 228 16.14 -6.17 -9.13
C HIS A 228 15.73 -7.03 -10.33
N ASN A 229 16.38 -8.19 -10.48
CA ASN A 229 15.98 -9.19 -11.45
C ASN A 229 14.77 -9.99 -10.95
N TYR A 230 13.58 -9.39 -11.05
CA TYR A 230 12.33 -10.00 -10.60
C TYR A 230 12.01 -11.32 -11.30
N ARG A 231 12.40 -11.48 -12.58
CA ARG A 231 12.29 -12.76 -13.30
C ARG A 231 13.08 -13.82 -12.56
N GLN A 232 14.36 -13.56 -12.26
CA GLN A 232 15.23 -14.52 -11.58
C GLN A 232 14.75 -14.83 -10.16
N MET A 233 14.27 -13.82 -9.43
CA MET A 233 13.67 -14.04 -8.09
C MET A 233 12.53 -15.06 -8.13
N VAL A 234 11.65 -15.00 -9.14
CA VAL A 234 10.59 -16.01 -9.30
C VAL A 234 11.20 -17.36 -9.59
N LEU A 235 12.14 -17.45 -10.54
CA LEU A 235 12.76 -18.73 -10.92
C LEU A 235 13.47 -19.40 -9.75
N ASP A 236 14.18 -18.64 -8.92
CA ASP A 236 14.84 -19.17 -7.73
C ASP A 236 13.82 -19.56 -6.66
N HIS A 237 12.75 -18.78 -6.47
CA HIS A 237 11.65 -19.15 -5.56
C HIS A 237 11.00 -20.47 -5.96
N LEU A 238 10.80 -20.71 -7.26
CA LEU A 238 10.22 -21.97 -7.75
C LEU A 238 11.05 -23.20 -7.36
N LYS A 239 12.39 -23.08 -7.32
CA LYS A 239 13.29 -24.18 -6.92
C LYS A 239 13.14 -24.56 -5.45
N THR A 240 12.70 -23.64 -4.61
CA THR A 240 12.52 -23.91 -3.16
C THR A 240 11.31 -24.80 -2.83
N GLY A 241 10.39 -25.00 -3.79
CA GLY A 241 9.12 -25.69 -3.55
C GLY A 241 8.13 -24.92 -2.67
N ASN A 242 8.46 -23.68 -2.27
CA ASN A 242 7.56 -22.83 -1.49
C ASN A 242 6.31 -22.44 -2.29
N ALA A 243 5.22 -22.17 -1.56
CA ALA A 243 3.99 -21.68 -2.16
C ALA A 243 4.19 -20.34 -2.89
N TYR A 244 3.48 -20.17 -4.00
CA TYR A 244 3.35 -18.90 -4.72
C TYR A 244 1.94 -18.79 -5.28
N GLN A 245 1.49 -17.55 -5.48
CA GLN A 245 0.18 -17.26 -6.04
C GLN A 245 0.34 -16.80 -7.48
N VAL A 246 -0.51 -17.28 -8.38
CA VAL A 246 -0.60 -16.80 -9.76
C VAL A 246 -1.98 -16.21 -9.97
N GLU A 247 -2.01 -14.99 -10.49
CA GLU A 247 -3.23 -14.33 -10.92
C GLU A 247 -3.11 -14.04 -12.43
N VAL A 248 -4.09 -14.50 -13.20
CA VAL A 248 -4.20 -14.20 -14.63
C VAL A 248 -5.26 -13.13 -14.82
N ILE A 249 -4.94 -12.08 -15.56
CA ILE A 249 -5.81 -10.93 -15.81
C ILE A 249 -5.92 -10.70 -17.31
N ARG A 250 -7.14 -10.76 -17.86
CA ARG A 250 -7.42 -10.37 -19.23
C ARG A 250 -7.67 -8.85 -19.30
N LYS A 251 -7.03 -8.18 -20.23
CA LYS A 251 -7.24 -6.75 -20.49
C LYS A 251 -6.88 -6.41 -21.92
N ASP A 252 -7.80 -5.77 -22.63
CA ASP A 252 -7.60 -5.30 -24.01
C ASP A 252 -7.12 -6.43 -24.94
N GLY A 253 -7.76 -7.60 -24.84
CA GLY A 253 -7.45 -8.80 -25.63
C GLY A 253 -6.14 -9.52 -25.26
N ARG A 254 -5.44 -9.10 -24.20
CA ARG A 254 -4.19 -9.72 -23.74
C ARG A 254 -4.34 -10.32 -22.34
N TYR A 255 -3.55 -11.35 -22.05
CA TYR A 255 -3.52 -12.02 -20.75
C TYR A 255 -2.23 -11.70 -20.02
N TYR A 256 -2.36 -10.97 -18.91
CA TYR A 256 -1.28 -10.65 -18.00
C TYR A 256 -1.24 -11.67 -16.88
N ILE A 257 -0.05 -11.95 -16.38
CA ILE A 257 0.11 -12.76 -15.18
C ILE A 257 0.78 -11.97 -14.08
N HIS A 258 0.35 -12.20 -12.84
CA HIS A 258 0.95 -11.68 -11.63
C HIS A 258 1.36 -12.86 -10.74
N VAL A 259 2.67 -13.05 -10.60
CA VAL A 259 3.24 -14.11 -9.77
C VAL A 259 3.66 -13.49 -8.44
N THR A 260 2.99 -13.87 -7.35
CA THR A 260 3.30 -13.38 -6.01
C THR A 260 4.04 -14.44 -5.23
N ILE A 261 5.28 -14.11 -4.84
CA ILE A 261 6.18 -14.94 -4.04
C ILE A 261 6.39 -14.32 -2.66
N GLU A 262 6.80 -15.15 -1.71
CA GLU A 262 7.26 -14.71 -0.41
C GLU A 262 8.77 -14.56 -0.43
N GLU A 263 9.22 -13.34 -0.15
CA GLU A 263 10.61 -12.93 -0.09
C GLU A 263 11.09 -13.02 1.35
N GLU A 264 12.17 -13.78 1.56
CA GLU A 264 12.92 -13.81 2.80
C GLU A 264 13.60 -12.46 3.01
N ILE A 265 13.55 -11.97 4.24
CA ILE A 265 14.09 -10.66 4.61
C ILE A 265 15.28 -10.94 5.54
N PRO A 266 16.45 -10.33 5.30
CA PRO A 266 17.58 -10.44 6.22
C PRO A 266 17.19 -10.04 7.64
N VAL A 267 17.76 -10.71 8.63
CA VAL A 267 17.66 -10.29 10.03
C VAL A 267 18.35 -8.94 10.15
N PRO A 268 17.71 -7.92 10.75
CA PRO A 268 18.33 -6.60 10.84
C PRO A 268 19.56 -6.60 11.74
N ASP A 269 20.61 -5.87 11.34
CA ASP A 269 21.85 -5.74 12.10
C ASP A 269 21.66 -4.94 13.41
N GLN A 270 22.60 -5.12 14.35
CA GLN A 270 22.70 -4.24 15.52
C GLN A 270 23.12 -2.84 15.06
N THR A 271 22.48 -1.80 15.63
CA THR A 271 22.70 -0.41 15.19
C THR A 271 23.40 0.43 16.24
N HIS A 272 24.26 1.35 15.79
CA HIS A 272 25.09 2.23 16.63
C HIS A 272 24.60 3.69 16.65
N GLY A 273 23.35 3.91 16.26
CA GLY A 273 22.76 5.24 16.14
C GLY A 273 21.54 5.24 15.23
N THR A 274 21.09 6.44 14.85
CA THR A 274 19.94 6.63 13.97
C THR A 274 20.21 7.67 12.89
N ILE A 275 19.66 7.39 11.70
CA ILE A 275 19.47 8.38 10.63
C ILE A 275 18.01 8.83 10.66
N GLY A 276 17.75 10.05 11.11
CA GLY A 276 16.42 10.66 11.06
C GLY A 276 16.17 11.34 9.73
N VAL A 277 14.98 11.15 9.16
CA VAL A 277 14.57 11.74 7.88
C VAL A 277 13.31 12.56 8.04
N ASP A 278 13.42 13.87 7.80
CA ASP A 278 12.31 14.80 7.69
C ASP A 278 11.89 14.93 6.22
N THR A 279 10.63 14.59 5.93
CA THR A 279 10.13 14.54 4.54
C THR A 279 9.45 15.84 4.15
N ASN A 280 9.94 16.50 3.10
CA ASN A 280 9.38 17.76 2.59
C ASN A 280 9.10 17.68 1.08
N PRO A 281 8.33 18.63 0.54
CA PRO A 281 7.89 18.61 -0.85
C PRO A 281 9.01 18.69 -1.87
N ASP A 282 10.04 19.41 -1.49
CA ASP A 282 11.19 19.84 -2.25
C ASP A 282 12.47 19.10 -1.85
N GLY A 283 12.40 18.14 -0.92
CA GLY A 283 13.58 17.39 -0.48
C GLY A 283 13.40 16.68 0.86
N LEU A 284 14.50 16.13 1.34
CA LEU A 284 14.59 15.45 2.63
C LEU A 284 15.63 16.12 3.51
N GLY A 285 15.26 16.47 4.74
CA GLY A 285 16.23 16.74 5.79
C GLY A 285 16.74 15.39 6.32
N ILE A 286 18.05 15.20 6.39
CA ILE A 286 18.66 13.96 6.87
C ILE A 286 19.62 14.31 7.99
N THR A 287 19.50 13.64 9.14
CA THR A 287 20.41 13.87 10.28
C THR A 287 20.84 12.56 10.91
N HIS A 288 22.14 12.44 11.15
CA HIS A 288 22.76 11.36 11.89
C HIS A 288 22.90 11.73 13.38
N ALA A 289 22.34 10.88 14.23
CA ALA A 289 22.57 10.90 15.67
C ALA A 289 23.23 9.59 16.12
N ASP A 290 24.19 9.68 17.03
CA ASP A 290 24.82 8.47 17.60
C ASP A 290 23.90 7.74 18.59
N TYR A 291 24.38 6.63 19.16
CA TYR A 291 23.64 5.83 20.16
C TYR A 291 23.27 6.60 21.45
N LEU A 292 23.97 7.70 21.78
CA LEU A 292 23.65 8.60 22.89
C LEU A 292 22.64 9.69 22.49
N GLY A 293 22.26 9.74 21.21
CA GLY A 293 21.41 10.73 20.60
C GLY A 293 22.11 12.05 20.27
N GLN A 294 23.44 12.14 20.37
CA GLN A 294 24.19 13.35 20.04
C GLN A 294 24.23 13.58 18.53
N TYR A 295 24.16 14.85 18.14
CA TYR A 295 24.25 15.26 16.74
C TYR A 295 25.64 14.94 16.19
N ARG A 296 25.70 14.30 15.02
CA ARG A 296 26.97 13.99 14.33
C ARG A 296 27.12 14.69 13.00
N SER A 297 26.07 14.68 12.18
CA SER A 297 26.06 15.36 10.87
C SER A 297 24.64 15.49 10.35
N SER A 298 24.41 16.42 9.43
CA SER A 298 23.16 16.54 8.68
C SER A 298 23.42 16.96 7.25
N HIS A 299 22.44 16.69 6.39
CA HIS A 299 22.45 17.14 5.01
C HIS A 299 21.02 17.33 4.49
N TRP A 300 20.84 18.32 3.62
CA TRP A 300 19.62 18.53 2.86
C TRP A 300 19.70 17.86 1.49
N LEU A 301 18.85 16.88 1.23
CA LEU A 301 18.74 16.22 -0.05
C LEU A 301 17.59 16.82 -0.88
N GLY A 302 17.90 17.82 -1.70
CA GLY A 302 16.93 18.48 -2.58
C GLY A 302 16.34 17.54 -3.64
N GLN A 303 15.01 17.58 -3.79
CA GLN A 303 14.20 16.80 -4.73
C GLN A 303 13.00 17.62 -5.27
N GLY A 304 13.25 18.85 -5.74
CA GLY A 304 12.20 19.73 -6.28
C GLY A 304 11.35 19.10 -7.40
N GLU A 305 11.96 18.22 -8.21
CA GLU A 305 11.30 17.45 -9.29
C GLU A 305 10.10 16.63 -8.82
N TRP A 306 10.03 16.24 -7.54
CA TRP A 306 8.90 15.48 -7.01
C TRP A 306 7.56 16.19 -7.18
N THR A 307 7.55 17.52 -7.15
CA THR A 307 6.32 18.31 -7.18
C THR A 307 5.70 18.45 -8.57
N TYR A 308 6.51 18.36 -9.64
CA TYR A 308 6.07 18.60 -11.01
C TYR A 308 6.36 17.45 -12.00
N ALA A 309 7.18 16.46 -11.64
CA ALA A 309 7.47 15.33 -12.53
C ALA A 309 6.24 14.47 -12.83
N LYS A 310 6.19 13.94 -14.06
CA LYS A 310 5.21 12.92 -14.48
C LYS A 310 5.35 11.66 -13.62
N SER A 311 4.24 10.94 -13.43
CA SER A 311 4.14 9.80 -12.49
C SER A 311 5.30 8.80 -12.57
N ASN A 312 5.69 8.33 -13.77
CA ASN A 312 6.76 7.35 -13.91
C ASN A 312 8.14 7.91 -13.52
N ARG A 313 8.45 9.14 -13.93
CA ARG A 313 9.71 9.83 -13.57
C ARG A 313 9.76 10.03 -12.06
N ARG A 314 8.65 10.48 -11.47
CA ARG A 314 8.53 10.70 -10.03
C ARG A 314 8.69 9.40 -9.24
N ASP A 315 8.07 8.31 -9.66
CA ASP A 315 8.20 7.01 -9.00
C ASP A 315 9.65 6.50 -9.05
N ASN A 316 10.37 6.75 -10.14
CA ASN A 316 11.80 6.45 -10.22
C ASN A 316 12.62 7.31 -9.23
N LEU A 317 12.43 8.63 -9.23
CA LEU A 317 13.13 9.55 -8.31
C LEU A 317 12.90 9.19 -6.84
N ILE A 318 11.67 8.83 -6.48
CA ILE A 318 11.33 8.32 -5.15
C ILE A 318 12.13 7.06 -4.83
N GLY A 319 12.19 6.10 -5.76
CA GLY A 319 12.94 4.86 -5.60
C GLY A 319 14.46 5.08 -5.47
N GLU A 320 15.03 5.97 -6.27
CA GLU A 320 16.44 6.36 -6.18
C GLU A 320 16.76 7.03 -4.85
N THR A 321 15.87 7.91 -4.37
CA THR A 321 16.03 8.60 -3.08
C THR A 321 15.93 7.61 -1.92
N ALA A 322 14.94 6.71 -1.94
CA ALA A 322 14.81 5.64 -0.96
C ALA A 322 16.05 4.72 -0.94
N LYS A 323 16.65 4.43 -2.11
CA LYS A 323 17.91 3.70 -2.20
C LYS A 323 19.05 4.45 -1.52
N LYS A 324 19.20 5.75 -1.77
CA LYS A 324 20.26 6.58 -1.19
C LYS A 324 20.19 6.63 0.33
N ILE A 325 19.01 6.88 0.91
CA ILE A 325 18.88 7.00 2.37
C ILE A 325 19.08 5.66 3.09
N VAL A 326 18.62 4.55 2.50
CA VAL A 326 18.83 3.21 3.09
C VAL A 326 20.30 2.82 2.99
N ALA A 327 20.95 3.12 1.87
CA ALA A 327 22.40 2.89 1.72
C ALA A 327 23.19 3.71 2.75
N LEU A 328 22.83 4.98 2.98
CA LEU A 328 23.45 5.81 4.01
C LEU A 328 23.28 5.22 5.41
N ALA A 329 22.07 4.78 5.76
CA ALA A 329 21.80 4.15 7.05
C ALA A 329 22.61 2.85 7.23
N LYS A 330 22.73 2.05 6.17
CA LYS A 330 23.53 0.82 6.14
C LYS A 330 25.03 1.10 6.28
N GLU A 331 25.57 2.08 5.56
CA GLU A 331 26.99 2.46 5.64
C GLU A 331 27.38 2.96 7.05
N LYS A 332 26.43 3.58 7.77
CA LYS A 332 26.66 4.11 9.12
C LYS A 332 26.26 3.13 10.24
N ASP A 333 25.89 1.90 9.91
CA ASP A 333 25.34 0.92 10.87
C ASP A 333 24.24 1.52 11.76
N CYS A 334 23.35 2.31 11.16
CA CYS A 334 22.34 3.08 11.87
C CYS A 334 20.93 2.60 11.52
N ALA A 335 20.01 2.69 12.48
CA ALA A 335 18.59 2.51 12.20
C ALA A 335 18.04 3.72 11.44
N LEU A 336 17.20 3.48 10.43
CA LEU A 336 16.53 4.54 9.69
C LEU A 336 15.25 4.94 10.42
N VAL A 337 15.08 6.22 10.72
CA VAL A 337 13.94 6.75 11.47
C VAL A 337 13.15 7.72 10.62
N ILE A 338 11.87 7.44 10.45
CA ILE A 338 10.93 8.23 9.66
C ILE A 338 9.69 8.56 10.48
N GLU A 339 8.96 9.61 10.11
CA GLU A 339 7.67 9.88 10.73
C GLU A 339 6.60 8.85 10.31
N ASP A 340 5.75 8.43 11.26
CA ASP A 340 4.52 7.68 11.00
C ASP A 340 3.46 8.63 10.41
N LEU A 341 3.67 9.03 9.16
CA LEU A 341 2.72 9.81 8.41
C LEU A 341 1.56 8.90 7.99
N LYS A 342 0.52 8.88 8.83
CA LYS A 342 -0.75 8.25 8.45
C LYS A 342 -1.41 9.09 7.36
N PHE A 343 -1.09 8.78 6.10
CA PHE A 343 -1.80 9.28 4.92
C PHE A 343 -3.19 8.63 4.84
N LYS A 344 -4.02 8.89 5.85
CA LYS A 344 -5.46 8.71 5.72
C LYS A 344 -5.93 9.66 4.63
N ASN A 345 -7.09 9.39 4.03
CA ASN A 345 -7.73 10.33 3.10
C ASN A 345 -8.20 11.58 3.88
N ASP A 346 -7.28 12.32 4.51
CA ASP A 346 -7.38 13.71 4.91
C ASP A 346 -7.44 14.54 3.61
N LYS A 347 -8.47 14.26 2.80
CA LYS A 347 -8.90 15.04 1.65
C LYS A 347 -9.61 16.30 2.13
N SER A 348 -9.04 16.97 3.10
CA SER A 348 -9.44 18.28 3.56
C SER A 348 -8.18 19.13 3.73
N VAL A 349 -8.18 20.34 3.14
CA VAL A 349 -8.18 21.61 3.90
C VAL A 349 -7.61 22.77 3.07
N ILE A 350 -6.56 22.60 2.23
CA ILE A 350 -5.94 23.69 1.44
C ILE A 350 -5.54 23.19 0.04
N ALA A 351 -5.78 23.96 -1.03
CA ALA A 351 -5.47 23.56 -2.41
C ALA A 351 -3.99 23.19 -2.64
N LYS A 352 -3.04 23.89 -1.98
CA LYS A 352 -1.60 23.63 -2.06
C LYS A 352 -1.21 22.29 -1.42
N PHE A 353 -1.70 22.02 -0.20
CA PHE A 353 -1.52 20.73 0.47
C PHE A 353 -2.21 19.60 -0.31
N ASN A 354 -3.40 19.85 -0.86
CA ASN A 354 -4.12 18.89 -1.69
C ASN A 354 -3.39 18.54 -2.97
N ARG A 355 -2.72 19.47 -3.67
CA ARG A 355 -1.90 19.17 -4.87
C ARG A 355 -0.70 18.28 -4.54
N MET A 356 -0.06 18.59 -3.43
CA MET A 356 1.12 17.89 -2.92
C MET A 356 0.76 16.49 -2.38
N SER A 357 -0.31 16.37 -1.59
CA SER A 357 -0.84 15.08 -1.11
C SER A 357 -1.56 14.28 -2.19
N HIS A 358 -2.14 14.93 -3.22
CA HIS A 358 -2.78 14.26 -4.37
C HIS A 358 -1.82 13.35 -5.14
N SER A 359 -0.53 13.60 -5.04
CA SER A 359 0.49 12.92 -5.82
C SER A 359 0.87 11.55 -5.26
N PHE A 360 0.38 11.15 -4.08
CA PHE A 360 0.76 9.93 -3.36
C PHE A 360 2.29 9.82 -3.11
N VAL A 361 3.07 10.89 -3.30
CA VAL A 361 4.53 10.84 -3.30
C VAL A 361 5.06 10.37 -1.95
N TRP A 362 4.55 10.89 -0.84
CA TRP A 362 5.02 10.50 0.50
C TRP A 362 4.63 9.07 0.85
N SER A 363 3.40 8.66 0.56
CA SER A 363 3.00 7.27 0.76
C SER A 363 3.85 6.33 -0.08
N LYS A 364 4.18 6.69 -1.32
CA LYS A 364 5.07 5.91 -2.19
C LYS A 364 6.51 5.92 -1.69
N PHE A 365 7.00 7.04 -1.17
CA PHE A 365 8.33 7.16 -0.60
C PHE A 365 8.50 6.34 0.67
N LEU A 366 7.55 6.41 1.61
CA LEU A 366 7.57 5.56 2.80
C LEU A 366 7.49 4.08 2.42
N GLN A 367 6.60 3.69 1.48
CA GLN A 367 6.52 2.31 1.00
C GLN A 367 7.81 1.85 0.31
N ALA A 368 8.41 2.70 -0.54
CA ALA A 368 9.67 2.38 -1.22
C ALA A 368 10.81 2.23 -0.20
N THR A 369 10.87 3.12 0.79
CA THR A 369 11.85 3.10 1.89
C THR A 369 11.68 1.87 2.77
N GLU A 370 10.46 1.55 3.19
CA GLU A 370 10.14 0.35 3.97
C GLU A 370 10.56 -0.93 3.24
N ARG A 371 10.17 -1.07 1.97
CA ARG A 371 10.53 -2.25 1.17
C ARG A 371 12.04 -2.35 0.97
N ARG A 372 12.72 -1.22 0.78
CA ARG A 372 14.17 -1.18 0.57
C ARG A 372 14.93 -1.48 1.86
N ALA A 373 14.54 -0.87 2.99
CA ALA A 373 15.14 -1.10 4.29
C ALA A 373 15.02 -2.57 4.70
N ALA A 374 13.83 -3.17 4.53
CA ALA A 374 13.63 -4.59 4.75
C ALA A 374 14.60 -5.44 3.91
N ARG A 375 14.66 -5.22 2.60
CA ARG A 375 15.57 -5.97 1.69
C ARG A 375 17.04 -5.88 2.05
N GLU A 376 17.45 -4.74 2.59
CA GLU A 376 18.85 -4.46 2.87
C GLU A 376 19.26 -4.85 4.29
N GLY A 377 18.33 -5.34 5.12
CA GLY A 377 18.58 -5.65 6.54
C GLY A 377 18.66 -4.41 7.44
N VAL A 378 18.16 -3.25 7.00
CA VAL A 378 18.25 -2.00 7.76
C VAL A 378 17.02 -1.85 8.67
N PRO A 379 17.19 -1.73 10.00
CA PRO A 379 16.06 -1.46 10.89
C PRO A 379 15.39 -0.13 10.54
N LEU A 380 14.05 -0.15 10.45
CA LEU A 380 13.25 1.04 10.19
C LEU A 380 12.30 1.31 11.37
N VAL A 381 12.46 2.47 12.00
CA VAL A 381 11.61 2.91 13.12
C VAL A 381 10.69 4.03 12.67
N LYS A 382 9.39 3.87 12.92
CA LYS A 382 8.39 4.92 12.68
C LYS A 382 8.08 5.66 13.97
N VAL A 383 8.23 6.98 13.96
CA VAL A 383 7.98 7.83 15.14
C VAL A 383 6.79 8.77 14.94
N PRO A 384 6.09 9.19 16.00
CA PRO A 384 4.98 10.13 15.87
C PRO A 384 5.46 11.48 15.29
N PRO A 385 4.72 12.11 14.34
CA PRO A 385 5.06 13.41 13.76
C PRO A 385 4.85 14.67 14.63
N PRO A 386 4.04 14.72 15.72
CA PRO A 386 3.74 15.99 16.38
C PRO A 386 4.97 16.77 16.87
N PHE A 387 5.00 18.07 16.58
CA PHE A 387 5.98 19.05 17.06
C PHE A 387 7.45 18.83 16.64
N THR A 388 7.76 17.90 15.74
CA THR A 388 9.14 17.67 15.25
C THR A 388 9.78 18.94 14.71
N SER A 389 9.09 19.66 13.80
CA SER A 389 9.62 20.92 13.24
C SER A 389 9.73 22.04 14.28
N VAL A 390 8.78 22.15 15.21
CA VAL A 390 8.80 23.20 16.25
C VAL A 390 9.97 22.98 17.21
N ILE A 391 10.18 21.75 17.66
CA ILE A 391 11.30 21.39 18.52
C ILE A 391 12.61 21.62 17.75
N GLY A 392 12.69 21.18 16.50
CA GLY A 392 13.87 21.36 15.65
C GLY A 392 14.28 22.83 15.55
N ILE A 393 13.36 23.69 15.11
CA ILE A 393 13.58 25.13 14.96
C ILE A 393 14.00 25.78 16.28
N LEU A 394 13.20 25.59 17.33
CA LEU A 394 13.38 26.36 18.56
C LEU A 394 14.55 25.86 19.43
N LYS A 395 14.90 24.58 19.34
CA LYS A 395 15.94 23.98 20.20
C LYS A 395 17.25 23.75 19.49
N TYR A 396 17.22 23.21 18.26
CA TYR A 396 18.40 22.61 17.65
C TYR A 396 18.95 23.39 16.45
N GLN A 397 18.10 24.17 15.77
CA GLN A 397 18.51 24.93 14.60
C GLN A 397 19.65 25.90 14.91
N HIS A 398 19.44 26.79 15.90
CA HIS A 398 20.47 27.74 16.33
C HIS A 398 21.64 27.06 17.05
N GLN A 399 21.38 25.96 17.78
CA GLN A 399 22.41 25.24 18.52
C GLN A 399 23.48 24.63 17.60
N TYR A 400 23.07 24.10 16.44
CA TYR A 400 23.97 23.42 15.52
C TYR A 400 24.19 24.16 14.18
N GLY A 401 23.55 25.31 13.97
CA GLY A 401 23.70 26.10 12.75
C GLY A 401 23.15 25.40 11.49
N ILE A 402 22.11 24.57 11.64
CA ILE A 402 21.54 23.74 10.58
C ILE A 402 20.21 24.30 10.06
N SER A 403 19.71 23.79 8.93
CA SER A 403 18.40 24.21 8.41
C SER A 403 17.22 23.70 9.26
N ASN A 404 16.04 24.29 9.08
CA ASN A 404 14.81 23.87 9.78
C ASN A 404 14.48 22.38 9.54
N HIS A 405 14.75 21.89 8.33
CA HIS A 405 14.47 20.51 7.91
C HIS A 405 15.44 19.51 8.54
N GLU A 406 16.73 19.85 8.57
CA GLU A 406 17.75 19.06 9.25
C GLU A 406 17.52 19.02 10.76
N ALA A 407 17.12 20.15 11.35
CA ALA A 407 16.78 20.22 12.76
C ALA A 407 15.55 19.36 13.09
N ALA A 408 14.53 19.34 12.23
CA ALA A 408 13.39 18.44 12.37
C ALA A 408 13.82 16.96 12.25
N ALA A 409 14.68 16.63 11.28
CA ALA A 409 15.27 15.30 11.12
C ALA A 409 16.05 14.85 12.35
N TYR A 410 16.75 15.78 13.03
CA TYR A 410 17.45 15.46 14.27
C TYR A 410 16.49 15.05 15.39
N VAL A 411 15.36 15.75 15.53
CA VAL A 411 14.31 15.36 16.50
C VAL A 411 13.75 13.98 16.16
N ILE A 412 13.56 13.69 14.88
CA ILE A 412 13.12 12.37 14.41
C ILE A 412 14.14 11.29 14.78
N ALA A 413 15.42 11.51 14.49
CA ALA A 413 16.52 10.59 14.84
C ALA A 413 16.53 10.27 16.35
N ARG A 414 16.47 11.31 17.19
CA ARG A 414 16.45 11.18 18.66
C ARG A 414 15.20 10.44 19.16
N ARG A 415 14.02 10.65 18.56
CA ARG A 415 12.81 9.89 18.92
C ARG A 415 12.95 8.41 18.63
N GLY A 416 13.64 8.04 17.55
CA GLY A 416 13.94 6.64 17.22
C GLY A 416 14.78 5.94 18.29
N LEU A 417 15.67 6.67 18.96
CA LEU A 417 16.49 6.21 20.09
C LEU A 417 15.73 6.21 21.43
N GLY A 418 14.44 6.57 21.45
CA GLY A 418 13.63 6.60 22.67
C GLY A 418 13.56 7.93 23.40
N PHE A 419 14.19 9.00 22.89
CA PHE A 419 14.06 10.37 23.44
C PHE A 419 12.70 11.01 23.08
N LYS A 420 11.61 10.44 23.60
CA LYS A 420 10.23 10.83 23.25
C LYS A 420 9.80 12.18 23.84
N ASN A 421 10.39 12.58 24.96
CA ASN A 421 10.01 13.77 25.73
C ASN A 421 11.12 14.81 25.73
N GLU A 422 11.20 15.60 24.67
CA GLU A 422 12.18 16.68 24.57
C GLU A 422 11.88 17.79 25.58
N LYS A 423 12.82 18.05 26.49
CA LYS A 423 12.70 19.13 27.48
C LYS A 423 12.79 20.48 26.78
N ILE A 424 12.00 21.44 27.27
CA ILE A 424 12.00 22.82 26.80
C ILE A 424 13.17 23.55 27.49
N PRO A 425 14.10 24.16 26.73
CA PRO A 425 15.14 25.02 27.29
C PRO A 425 14.56 26.15 28.15
N ARG A 426 15.21 26.45 29.27
CA ARG A 426 14.80 27.53 30.21
C ARG A 426 14.62 28.88 29.50
N GLN A 427 15.47 29.18 28.53
CA GLN A 427 15.42 30.41 27.74
C GLN A 427 14.10 30.54 26.96
N LEU A 428 13.62 29.45 26.34
CA LEU A 428 12.34 29.44 25.62
C LEU A 428 11.16 29.55 26.58
N GLU A 429 11.24 28.88 27.73
CA GLU A 429 10.21 28.97 28.77
C GLU A 429 10.08 30.40 29.30
N GLN A 430 11.20 31.06 29.62
CA GLN A 430 11.23 32.45 30.06
C GLN A 430 10.69 33.41 28.98
N LYS A 431 11.02 33.17 27.72
CA LYS A 431 10.62 34.02 26.59
C LYS A 431 9.13 33.93 26.28
N TYR A 432 8.56 32.73 26.29
CA TYR A 432 7.22 32.48 25.74
C TYR A 432 6.15 32.17 26.79
N ILE A 433 6.51 31.82 28.03
CA ILE A 433 5.56 31.38 29.06
C ILE A 433 5.53 32.37 30.23
N LYS A 434 4.40 33.10 30.35
CA LYS A 434 4.19 34.11 31.41
C LYS A 434 3.73 33.52 32.76
N LYS A 435 2.96 32.41 32.76
CA LYS A 435 2.49 31.72 33.99
C LYS A 435 3.18 30.36 34.14
N LYS A 436 4.18 30.26 35.02
CA LYS A 436 5.07 29.09 35.13
C LYS A 436 4.48 27.94 35.95
N GLU A 437 3.73 28.24 37.01
CA GLU A 437 3.21 27.22 37.95
C GLU A 437 2.22 26.24 37.31
N SER A 438 1.33 26.73 36.43
CA SER A 438 0.41 25.86 35.68
C SER A 438 1.07 25.18 34.48
N PHE A 439 2.21 25.68 34.02
CA PHE A 439 2.94 25.14 32.87
C PHE A 439 3.75 23.88 33.22
N THR A 440 4.36 23.82 34.39
CA THR A 440 5.18 22.67 34.84
C THR A 440 4.36 21.37 34.95
N LEU A 441 3.08 21.48 35.30
CA LEU A 441 2.12 20.36 35.42
C LEU A 441 1.62 19.83 34.07
N LEU A 442 1.88 20.53 32.96
CA LEU A 442 1.41 20.10 31.65
C LEU A 442 2.25 18.91 31.12
N PRO A 443 1.60 17.92 30.48
CA PRO A 443 2.29 16.94 29.65
C PRO A 443 3.18 17.60 28.58
N ASN A 444 4.29 16.95 28.24
CA ASN A 444 5.33 17.51 27.34
C ASN A 444 4.75 18.06 26.01
N TRP A 445 3.82 17.35 25.39
CA TRP A 445 3.15 17.78 24.16
C TRP A 445 2.27 19.04 24.33
N LYS A 446 1.61 19.21 25.48
CA LYS A 446 0.85 20.43 25.79
C LYS A 446 1.80 21.61 26.05
N LYS A 447 2.96 21.37 26.66
CA LYS A 447 4.00 22.40 26.85
C LYS A 447 4.51 22.92 25.51
N TRP A 448 4.91 22.03 24.60
CA TRP A 448 5.32 22.43 23.24
C TRP A 448 4.19 23.07 22.42
N SER A 449 2.93 22.67 22.64
CA SER A 449 1.76 23.35 22.05
C SER A 449 1.60 24.78 22.52
N ALA A 450 1.81 25.05 23.82
CA ALA A 450 1.76 26.40 24.37
C ALA A 450 2.90 27.28 23.81
N VAL A 451 4.13 26.76 23.79
CA VAL A 451 5.27 27.46 23.19
C VAL A 451 5.00 27.77 21.71
N LYS A 452 4.50 26.81 20.93
CA LYS A 452 4.13 27.02 19.52
C LYS A 452 3.07 28.11 19.31
N LYS A 453 2.16 28.30 20.26
CA LYS A 453 1.12 29.35 20.15
C LYS A 453 1.65 30.74 20.48
N ALA A 454 2.75 30.82 21.22
CA ALA A 454 3.34 32.05 21.72
C ALA A 454 4.55 32.52 20.89
N ALA A 455 5.25 31.58 20.25
CA ALA A 455 6.27 31.82 19.22
C ALA A 455 5.61 32.04 17.85
#